data_AF-A0A973SY16-F1
#
_entry.id   AF-A0A973SY16-F1
#
_cell.length_a   1.000
_cell.length_b   1.000
_cell.length_c   1.000
_cell.angle_alpha   90.00
_cell.angle_beta   90.00
_cell.angle_gamma   90.00
#
_symmetry.space_group_name_H-M   'P 1'
#
loop_
_entity.id
_entity.type
_entity.pdbx_description
1 polymer ?
#
loop_
_entity_poly.entity_id
_entity_poly.type
_entity_poly.pdbx_seq_one_letter_code
_entity_poly.pdbx_strand_id
1 'polypeptide(L)'
;VFLAGRLREQEGARHAAAWGRAVAALGSARYFALLDDLDGLLAEPPLRGPARRPAGKKLRKAAEADRRRLTRRLAAAERADAGPERERALHQVRKAARRARHTAEVALPYGGKRARRLRKRTKKLQQVLGDHQDAVVARRTLVSLAAEAHRAGADTFGYGLLHAMQTAAMAEAARELPRRADRAVAARLSRFA
;
A
#
# COMPACT_ATOMS: atom_id res chain seq x y z
N VAL A 1 8.41 30.52 -9.34
CA VAL A 1 7.01 30.57 -8.82
C VAL A 1 6.00 29.87 -9.74
N PHE A 2 6.20 29.82 -11.06
CA PHE A 2 5.26 29.25 -12.04
C PHE A 2 4.99 27.73 -11.96
N LEU A 3 6.00 26.91 -11.62
CA LEU A 3 5.86 25.43 -11.65
C LEU A 3 4.82 24.90 -10.65
N ALA A 4 4.86 25.38 -9.40
CA ALA A 4 3.94 24.94 -8.37
C ALA A 4 2.50 25.42 -8.62
N GLY A 5 2.32 26.60 -9.23
CA GLY A 5 1.01 27.09 -9.66
C GLY A 5 0.40 26.22 -10.74
N ARG A 6 1.16 25.93 -11.80
CA ARG A 6 0.71 25.09 -12.92
C ARG A 6 0.39 23.66 -12.51
N LEU A 7 1.25 23.05 -11.68
CA LEU A 7 0.99 21.71 -11.12
C LEU A 7 -0.32 21.67 -10.32
N ARG A 8 -0.57 22.70 -9.50
CA ARG A 8 -1.82 22.81 -8.71
C ARG A 8 -3.04 22.99 -9.60
N GLU A 9 -2.94 23.76 -10.67
CA GLU A 9 -4.05 24.02 -11.57
C GLU A 9 -4.44 22.77 -12.37
N GLN A 10 -3.45 22.08 -12.97
CA GLN A 10 -3.70 20.86 -13.76
C GLN A 10 -4.24 19.70 -12.89
N GLU A 11 -3.71 19.52 -11.67
CA GLU A 11 -4.20 18.49 -10.76
C GLU A 11 -5.48 18.91 -10.03
N GLY A 12 -5.72 20.22 -9.88
CA GLY A 12 -6.89 20.78 -9.21
C GLY A 12 -8.20 20.45 -9.91
N ALA A 13 -8.25 20.60 -11.24
CA ALA A 13 -9.44 20.25 -12.02
C ALA A 13 -9.77 18.74 -11.94
N ARG A 14 -8.74 17.88 -12.04
CA ARG A 14 -8.88 16.43 -11.88
C ARG A 14 -9.38 16.07 -10.48
N HIS A 15 -8.83 16.71 -9.46
CA HIS A 15 -9.23 16.53 -8.07
C HIS A 15 -10.69 16.95 -7.84
N ALA A 16 -11.09 18.14 -8.30
CA ALA A 16 -12.45 18.63 -8.16
C ALA A 16 -13.48 17.71 -8.84
N ALA A 17 -13.17 17.23 -10.06
CA ALA A 17 -14.04 16.28 -10.77
C ALA A 17 -14.13 14.93 -10.04
N ALA A 18 -13.01 14.41 -9.53
CA ALA A 18 -12.99 13.17 -8.75
C ALA A 18 -13.76 13.32 -7.42
N TRP A 19 -13.63 14.47 -6.76
CA TRP A 19 -14.36 14.82 -5.56
C TRP A 19 -15.86 14.86 -5.81
N GLY A 20 -16.32 15.58 -6.84
CA GLY A 20 -17.74 15.64 -7.20
C GLY A 20 -18.34 14.26 -7.44
N ARG A 21 -17.63 13.38 -8.18
CA ARG A 21 -18.05 11.99 -8.38
C ARG A 21 -18.09 11.18 -7.08
N ALA A 22 -17.11 11.37 -6.19
CA ALA A 22 -17.08 10.69 -4.89
C ALA A 22 -18.27 11.12 -4.01
N VAL A 23 -18.54 12.42 -3.92
CA VAL A 23 -19.69 12.95 -3.16
C VAL A 23 -21.01 12.44 -3.73
N ALA A 24 -21.19 12.49 -5.05
CA ALA A 24 -22.39 11.96 -5.70
C ALA A 24 -22.58 10.46 -5.44
N ALA A 25 -21.48 9.68 -5.47
CA ALA A 25 -21.54 8.25 -5.15
C ALA A 25 -21.91 8.00 -3.68
N LEU A 26 -21.36 8.77 -2.74
CA LEU A 26 -21.66 8.67 -1.31
C LEU A 26 -23.07 9.18 -0.96
N GLY A 27 -23.68 10.04 -1.79
CA GLY A 27 -25.07 10.46 -1.66
C GLY A 27 -26.08 9.57 -2.39
N SER A 28 -25.64 8.48 -3.03
CA SER A 28 -26.50 7.65 -3.88
C SER A 28 -27.27 6.60 -3.08
N ALA A 29 -28.46 6.23 -3.56
CA ALA A 29 -29.26 5.13 -3.00
C ALA A 29 -28.46 3.81 -2.91
N ARG A 30 -27.58 3.55 -3.90
CA ARG A 30 -26.68 2.38 -3.89
C ARG A 30 -25.73 2.37 -2.70
N TYR A 31 -25.24 3.54 -2.28
CA TYR A 31 -24.34 3.64 -1.12
C TYR A 31 -25.09 3.41 0.19
N PHE A 32 -26.29 3.97 0.35
CA PHE A 32 -27.12 3.71 1.52
C PHE A 32 -27.55 2.24 1.62
N ALA A 33 -27.96 1.63 0.50
CA ALA A 33 -28.24 0.19 0.46
C ALA A 33 -27.03 -0.67 0.88
N LEU A 34 -25.81 -0.28 0.49
CA LEU A 34 -24.59 -0.95 0.97
C LEU A 34 -24.38 -0.79 2.48
N LEU A 35 -24.72 0.36 3.06
CA LEU A 35 -24.64 0.56 4.50
C LEU A 35 -25.69 -0.31 5.23
N ASP A 36 -26.92 -0.34 4.74
CA ASP A 36 -27.98 -1.19 5.27
C ASP A 36 -27.59 -2.68 5.22
N ASP A 37 -27.00 -3.13 4.10
CA ASP A 37 -26.48 -4.50 3.95
C ASP A 37 -25.35 -4.81 4.95
N LEU A 38 -24.48 -3.84 5.24
CA LEU A 38 -23.39 -3.99 6.21
C LEU A 38 -23.92 -4.03 7.65
N ASP A 39 -24.90 -3.19 7.99
CA ASP A 39 -25.56 -3.20 9.29
C ASP A 39 -26.33 -4.52 9.49
N GLY A 40 -27.04 -4.99 8.46
CA GLY A 40 -27.68 -6.31 8.45
C GLY A 40 -26.68 -7.45 8.64
N LEU A 41 -25.53 -7.40 7.97
CA LEU A 41 -24.46 -8.39 8.13
C LEU A 41 -23.88 -8.41 9.56
N LEU A 42 -23.79 -7.26 10.23
CA LEU A 42 -23.29 -7.17 11.60
C LEU A 42 -24.33 -7.66 12.62
N ALA A 43 -25.61 -7.35 12.39
CA ALA A 43 -26.72 -7.78 13.24
C ALA A 43 -26.95 -9.30 13.15
N GLU A 44 -27.03 -9.84 11.94
CA GLU A 44 -27.32 -11.26 11.68
C GLU A 44 -26.26 -11.88 10.75
N PRO A 45 -25.03 -12.09 11.23
CA PRO A 45 -23.97 -12.63 10.40
C PRO A 45 -24.32 -14.07 9.97
N PRO A 46 -24.28 -14.39 8.66
CA PRO A 46 -24.62 -15.72 8.14
C PRO A 46 -23.47 -16.71 8.37
N LEU A 47 -23.15 -16.98 9.64
CA LEU A 47 -22.04 -17.81 10.08
C LEU A 47 -22.30 -19.28 9.76
N ARG A 48 -21.44 -19.85 8.91
CA ARG A 48 -21.37 -21.31 8.68
C ARG A 48 -20.83 -22.01 9.93
N GLY A 49 -21.20 -23.26 10.17
CA GLY A 49 -20.90 -24.00 11.42
C GLY A 49 -19.50 -23.80 12.02
N PRO A 50 -18.40 -23.98 11.27
CA PRO A 50 -17.04 -23.78 11.80
C PRO A 50 -16.73 -22.36 12.27
N ALA A 51 -17.42 -21.34 11.73
CA ALA A 51 -17.24 -19.93 12.10
C ALA A 51 -17.85 -19.58 13.46
N ARG A 52 -18.69 -20.46 14.03
CA ARG A 52 -19.20 -20.33 15.40
C ARG A 52 -18.17 -20.71 16.48
N ARG A 53 -17.05 -21.31 16.09
CA ARG A 53 -15.98 -21.75 17.01
C ARG A 53 -15.02 -20.60 17.36
N PRO A 54 -14.33 -20.65 18.51
CA PRO A 54 -13.36 -19.64 18.90
C PRO A 54 -12.31 -19.33 17.82
N ALA A 55 -12.19 -18.04 17.46
CA ALA A 55 -11.39 -17.59 16.33
C ALA A 55 -9.87 -17.57 16.61
N GLY A 56 -9.44 -17.58 17.88
CA GLY A 56 -8.05 -17.25 18.26
C GLY A 56 -6.96 -18.10 17.61
N LYS A 57 -7.15 -19.43 17.49
CA LYS A 57 -6.20 -20.30 16.78
C LYS A 57 -6.20 -20.03 15.27
N LYS A 58 -7.37 -19.79 14.67
CA LYS A 58 -7.54 -19.53 13.24
C LYS A 58 -6.93 -18.17 12.84
N LEU A 59 -7.19 -17.11 13.60
CA LEU A 59 -6.65 -15.77 13.34
C LEU A 59 -5.13 -15.73 13.46
N ARG A 60 -4.54 -16.37 14.48
CA ARG A 60 -3.08 -16.50 14.59
C ARG A 60 -2.48 -17.27 13.41
N LYS A 61 -3.11 -18.37 12.99
CA LYS A 61 -2.66 -19.15 11.81
C LYS A 61 -2.76 -18.32 10.52
N ALA A 62 -3.84 -17.55 10.33
CA ALA A 62 -4.01 -16.69 9.15
C ALA A 62 -2.92 -15.61 9.08
N ALA A 63 -2.63 -14.94 10.18
CA ALA A 63 -1.61 -13.91 10.22
C ALA A 63 -0.19 -14.48 10.04
N GLU A 64 0.10 -15.68 10.56
CA GLU A 64 1.35 -16.38 10.30
C GLU A 64 1.47 -16.84 8.83
N ALA A 65 0.38 -17.30 8.22
CA ALA A 65 0.35 -17.66 6.80
C ALA A 65 0.65 -16.44 5.91
N ASP A 66 0.14 -15.25 6.26
CA ASP A 66 0.43 -14.02 5.53
C ASP A 66 1.84 -13.48 5.75
N ARG A 67 2.40 -13.65 6.94
CA ARG A 67 3.83 -13.41 7.16
C ARG A 67 4.68 -14.30 6.26
N ARG A 68 4.37 -15.59 6.14
CA ARG A 68 5.08 -16.53 5.23
C ARG A 68 4.88 -16.15 3.76
N ARG A 69 3.69 -15.71 3.37
CA ARG A 69 3.41 -15.17 2.03
C ARG A 69 4.31 -13.97 1.75
N LEU A 70 4.42 -13.04 2.69
CA LEU A 70 5.30 -11.88 2.58
C LEU A 70 6.76 -12.32 2.40
N THR A 71 7.26 -13.27 3.21
CA THR A 71 8.62 -13.82 3.06
C THR A 71 8.86 -14.37 1.65
N ARG A 72 7.93 -15.17 1.10
CA ARG A 72 8.05 -15.71 -0.27
C ARG A 72 8.06 -14.62 -1.34
N ARG A 73 7.26 -13.57 -1.18
CA ARG A 73 7.23 -12.45 -2.12
C ARG A 73 8.50 -11.61 -2.06
N LEU A 74 9.09 -11.42 -0.89
CA LEU A 74 10.38 -10.76 -0.74
C LEU A 74 11.49 -11.54 -1.45
N ALA A 75 11.58 -12.85 -1.21
CA ALA A 75 12.54 -13.71 -1.90
C ALA A 75 12.33 -13.74 -3.42
N ALA A 76 11.08 -13.70 -3.91
CA ALA A 76 10.80 -13.59 -5.34
C ALA A 76 11.24 -12.23 -5.90
N ALA A 77 11.01 -11.14 -5.17
CA ALA A 77 11.48 -9.82 -5.58
C ALA A 77 13.00 -9.75 -5.62
N GLU A 78 13.70 -10.33 -4.64
CA GLU A 78 15.17 -10.38 -4.61
C GLU A 78 15.79 -11.02 -5.86
N ARG A 79 15.15 -12.05 -6.40
CA ARG A 79 15.58 -12.77 -7.61
C ARG A 79 15.15 -12.13 -8.93
N ALA A 80 14.24 -11.17 -8.89
CA ALA A 80 13.73 -10.53 -10.11
C ALA A 80 14.76 -9.55 -10.69
N ASP A 81 14.90 -9.55 -12.01
CA ASP A 81 15.80 -8.68 -12.74
C ASP A 81 15.41 -7.21 -12.60
N ALA A 82 16.42 -6.34 -12.67
CA ALA A 82 16.23 -4.90 -12.57
C ALA A 82 15.24 -4.38 -13.63
N GLY A 83 14.49 -3.34 -13.26
CA GLY A 83 13.49 -2.73 -14.14
C GLY A 83 12.07 -3.27 -13.90
N PRO A 84 11.23 -3.40 -14.95
CA PRO A 84 9.79 -3.65 -14.81
C PRO A 84 9.44 -4.93 -14.04
N GLU A 85 10.27 -5.97 -14.12
CA GLU A 85 10.05 -7.21 -13.37
C GLU A 85 10.21 -6.99 -11.87
N ARG A 86 11.35 -6.41 -11.44
CA ARG A 86 11.56 -6.03 -10.04
C ARG A 86 10.46 -5.11 -9.51
N GLU A 87 10.02 -4.12 -10.29
CA GLU A 87 8.91 -3.24 -9.90
C GLU A 87 7.60 -4.01 -9.66
N ARG A 88 7.23 -4.92 -10.58
CA ARG A 88 6.05 -5.78 -10.42
C ARG A 88 6.18 -6.67 -9.19
N ALA A 89 7.36 -7.24 -8.95
CA ALA A 89 7.62 -8.07 -7.77
C ALA A 89 7.50 -7.27 -6.47
N LEU A 90 8.09 -6.06 -6.39
CA LEU A 90 7.96 -5.14 -5.26
C LEU A 90 6.50 -4.72 -5.01
N HIS A 91 5.72 -4.53 -6.07
CA HIS A 91 4.29 -4.27 -5.95
C HIS A 91 3.54 -5.45 -5.28
N GLN A 92 3.90 -6.69 -5.62
CA GLN A 92 3.35 -7.88 -4.96
C GLN A 92 3.80 -8.00 -3.50
N VAL A 93 5.04 -7.61 -3.17
CA VAL A 93 5.51 -7.48 -1.79
C VAL A 93 4.63 -6.49 -1.03
N ARG A 94 4.33 -5.32 -1.61
CA ARG A 94 3.48 -4.30 -0.98
C ARG A 94 2.09 -4.82 -0.65
N LYS A 95 1.45 -5.55 -1.59
CA LYS A 95 0.16 -6.22 -1.36
C LYS A 95 0.25 -7.23 -0.21
N ALA A 96 1.29 -8.06 -0.21
CA ALA A 96 1.51 -9.05 0.85
C ALA A 96 1.78 -8.40 2.22
N ALA A 97 2.53 -7.30 2.26
CA ALA A 97 2.78 -6.53 3.47
C ALA A 97 1.48 -5.92 4.01
N ARG A 98 0.66 -5.29 3.16
CA ARG A 98 -0.66 -4.79 3.56
C ARG A 98 -1.52 -5.91 4.15
N ARG A 99 -1.57 -7.06 3.50
CA ARG A 99 -2.33 -8.23 3.98
C ARG A 99 -1.84 -8.72 5.34
N ALA A 100 -0.53 -8.92 5.49
CA ALA A 100 0.08 -9.35 6.75
C ALA A 100 -0.12 -8.34 7.89
N ARG A 101 -0.14 -7.03 7.59
CA ARG A 101 -0.46 -6.00 8.58
C ARG A 101 -1.90 -6.13 9.08
N HIS A 102 -2.86 -6.25 8.17
CA HIS A 102 -4.28 -6.36 8.52
C HIS A 102 -4.60 -7.67 9.25
N THR A 103 -4.06 -8.80 8.82
CA THR A 103 -4.27 -10.05 9.55
C THR A 103 -3.60 -10.04 10.92
N ALA A 104 -2.44 -9.40 11.07
CA ALA A 104 -1.83 -9.18 12.38
C ALA A 104 -2.66 -8.25 13.29
N GLU A 105 -3.34 -7.26 12.72
CA GLU A 105 -4.24 -6.35 13.43
C GLU A 105 -5.48 -7.08 13.95
N VAL A 106 -6.16 -7.86 13.11
CA VAL A 106 -7.30 -8.69 13.52
C VAL A 106 -6.88 -9.76 14.56
N ALA A 107 -5.64 -10.25 14.49
CA ALA A 107 -5.11 -11.23 15.44
C ALA A 107 -4.65 -10.61 16.79
N LEU A 108 -4.73 -9.29 17.00
CA LEU A 108 -4.25 -8.63 18.22
C LEU A 108 -4.83 -9.22 19.51
N PRO A 109 -6.15 -9.48 19.64
CA PRO A 109 -6.74 -10.00 20.88
C PRO A 109 -6.16 -11.37 21.30
N TYR A 110 -5.73 -12.18 20.33
CA TYR A 110 -5.28 -13.56 20.59
C TYR A 110 -3.77 -13.76 20.43
N GLY A 111 -3.09 -12.84 19.73
CA GLY A 111 -1.66 -12.88 19.42
C GLY A 111 -0.82 -11.88 20.22
N GLY A 112 -1.46 -10.97 20.98
CA GLY A 112 -0.84 -10.07 21.94
C GLY A 112 0.40 -9.33 21.41
N LYS A 113 1.50 -9.38 22.18
CA LYS A 113 2.76 -8.70 21.84
C LYS A 113 3.35 -9.15 20.50
N ARG A 114 3.14 -10.39 20.06
CA ARG A 114 3.67 -10.91 18.78
C ARG A 114 2.90 -10.36 17.59
N ALA A 115 1.57 -10.36 17.66
CA ALA A 115 0.71 -9.73 16.66
C ALA A 115 1.02 -8.23 16.52
N ARG A 116 1.16 -7.52 17.65
CA ARG A 116 1.57 -6.11 17.67
C ARG A 116 2.92 -5.88 17.00
N ARG A 117 3.89 -6.77 17.23
CA ARG A 117 5.23 -6.70 16.62
C ARG A 117 5.16 -6.90 15.11
N LEU A 118 4.44 -7.91 14.63
CA LEU A 118 4.23 -8.15 13.21
C LEU A 118 3.56 -6.94 12.56
N ARG A 119 2.44 -6.46 13.10
CA ARG A 119 1.73 -5.26 12.62
C ARG A 119 2.67 -4.06 12.48
N LYS A 120 3.43 -3.74 13.53
CA LYS A 120 4.33 -2.56 13.54
C LYS A 120 5.45 -2.68 12.51
N ARG A 121 6.08 -3.86 12.39
CA ARG A 121 7.21 -4.04 11.47
C ARG A 121 6.75 -4.10 10.02
N THR A 122 5.63 -4.76 9.74
CA THR A 122 5.05 -4.78 8.40
C THR A 122 4.50 -3.41 7.99
N LYS A 123 3.97 -2.59 8.91
CA LYS A 123 3.63 -1.18 8.63
C LYS A 123 4.87 -0.40 8.14
N LYS A 124 6.02 -0.55 8.80
CA LYS A 124 7.26 0.13 8.39
C LYS A 124 7.76 -0.34 7.03
N LEU A 125 7.71 -1.64 6.74
CA LEU A 125 8.03 -2.16 5.42
C LEU A 125 7.07 -1.62 4.35
N GLN A 126 5.76 -1.61 4.64
CA GLN A 126 4.75 -1.08 3.73
C GLN A 126 4.98 0.41 3.42
N GLN A 127 5.42 1.20 4.40
CA GLN A 127 5.73 2.62 4.22
C GLN A 127 6.88 2.82 3.22
N VAL A 128 8.02 2.17 3.43
CA VAL A 128 9.17 2.26 2.52
C VAL A 128 8.82 1.78 1.09
N LEU A 129 8.03 0.72 0.96
CA LEU A 129 7.52 0.27 -0.35
C LEU A 129 6.53 1.27 -0.98
N GLY A 130 5.80 2.02 -0.16
CA GLY A 130 4.94 3.12 -0.58
C GLY A 130 5.78 4.27 -1.12
N ASP A 131 6.71 4.77 -0.32
CA ASP A 131 7.60 5.88 -0.69
C ASP A 131 8.35 5.59 -2.00
N HIS A 132 8.86 4.37 -2.18
CA HIS A 132 9.48 3.95 -3.44
C HIS A 132 8.49 3.98 -4.62
N GLN A 133 7.29 3.42 -4.45
CA GLN A 133 6.29 3.37 -5.53
C GLN A 133 5.79 4.76 -5.89
N ASP A 134 5.59 5.62 -4.90
CA ASP A 134 5.13 6.99 -5.08
C ASP A 134 6.17 7.78 -5.87
N ALA A 135 7.46 7.61 -5.57
CA ALA A 135 8.55 8.22 -6.33
C ALA A 135 8.63 7.67 -7.78
N VAL A 136 8.42 6.37 -8.01
CA VAL A 136 8.33 5.78 -9.37
C VAL A 136 7.19 6.41 -10.17
N VAL A 137 6.01 6.53 -9.57
CA VAL A 137 4.82 7.13 -10.21
C VAL A 137 5.04 8.62 -10.45
N ALA A 138 5.61 9.34 -9.48
CA ALA A 138 5.93 10.75 -9.60
C ALA A 138 6.90 11.01 -10.76
N ARG A 139 7.97 10.21 -10.91
CA ARG A 139 8.90 10.33 -12.05
C ARG A 139 8.22 10.18 -13.39
N ARG A 140 7.38 9.15 -13.56
CA ARG A 140 6.62 8.93 -14.80
C ARG A 140 5.70 10.11 -15.10
N THR A 141 5.01 10.61 -14.08
CA THR A 141 4.10 11.75 -14.18
C THR A 141 4.85 13.03 -14.57
N LEU A 142 6.02 13.28 -13.96
CA LEU A 142 6.86 14.43 -14.26
C LEU A 142 7.36 14.44 -15.71
N VAL A 143 7.64 13.28 -16.31
CA VAL A 143 8.01 13.19 -17.73
C VAL A 143 6.85 13.62 -18.64
N SER A 144 5.64 13.14 -18.36
CA SER A 144 4.44 13.54 -19.12
C SER A 144 4.17 15.04 -18.99
N LEU A 145 4.27 15.58 -17.77
CA LEU A 145 4.05 17.01 -17.51
C LEU A 145 5.14 17.91 -18.13
N ALA A 146 6.40 17.47 -18.12
CA ALA A 146 7.48 18.17 -18.81
C ALA A 146 7.22 18.23 -20.33
N ALA A 147 6.74 17.14 -20.93
CA ALA A 147 6.41 17.10 -22.35
C ALA A 147 5.25 18.04 -22.71
N GLU A 148 4.22 18.13 -21.85
CA GLU A 148 3.13 19.11 -21.99
C GLU A 148 3.63 20.55 -21.88
N ALA A 149 4.45 20.84 -20.86
CA ALA A 149 5.03 22.16 -20.67
C ALA A 149 5.91 22.60 -21.84
N HIS A 150 6.73 21.68 -22.38
CA HIS A 150 7.55 21.93 -23.56
C HIS A 150 6.70 22.27 -24.79
N ARG A 151 5.63 21.51 -25.06
CA ARG A 151 4.70 21.81 -26.17
C ARG A 151 4.01 23.17 -26.02
N ALA A 152 3.80 23.63 -24.79
CA ALA A 152 3.25 24.95 -24.49
C ALA A 152 4.31 26.06 -24.49
N GLY A 153 5.55 25.79 -24.91
CA GLY A 153 6.65 26.77 -24.98
C GLY A 153 7.17 27.23 -23.60
N ALA A 154 6.88 26.47 -22.53
CA ALA A 154 7.28 26.84 -21.19
C ALA A 154 8.58 26.15 -20.75
N ASP A 155 9.29 26.77 -19.79
CA ASP A 155 10.49 26.20 -19.17
C ASP A 155 10.21 24.85 -18.49
N THR A 156 11.10 23.88 -18.74
CA THR A 156 11.03 22.51 -18.23
C THR A 156 12.08 22.18 -17.17
N PHE A 157 13.04 23.07 -16.87
CA PHE A 157 14.15 22.78 -15.96
C PHE A 157 13.68 22.29 -14.59
N GLY A 158 12.67 22.94 -14.03
CA GLY A 158 12.12 22.55 -12.72
C GLY A 158 11.51 21.15 -12.66
N TYR A 159 10.95 20.63 -13.76
CA TYR A 159 10.47 19.24 -13.83
C TYR A 159 11.63 18.24 -13.77
N GLY A 160 12.75 18.58 -14.44
CA GLY A 160 13.98 17.79 -14.38
C GLY A 160 14.56 17.71 -12.96
N LEU A 161 14.59 18.85 -12.25
CA LEU A 161 15.02 18.90 -10.84
C LEU A 161 14.13 18.00 -9.95
N LEU A 162 12.81 18.11 -10.08
CA LEU A 162 11.87 17.25 -9.34
C LEU A 162 12.09 15.77 -9.68
N HIS A 163 12.31 15.43 -10.96
CA HIS A 163 12.57 14.06 -11.37
C HIS A 163 13.85 13.50 -10.71
N ALA A 164 14.91 14.31 -10.65
CA ALA A 164 16.16 13.95 -9.95
C ALA A 164 15.92 13.74 -8.44
N MET A 165 15.15 14.61 -7.78
CA MET A 165 14.78 14.45 -6.37
C MET A 165 14.00 13.14 -6.12
N GLN A 166 13.05 12.80 -6.99
CA GLN A 166 12.32 11.53 -6.88
C GLN A 166 13.23 10.32 -7.12
N THR A 167 14.24 10.45 -7.97
CA THR A 167 15.24 9.39 -8.18
C THR A 167 16.07 9.16 -6.91
N ALA A 168 16.47 10.23 -6.23
CA ALA A 168 17.14 10.14 -4.93
C ALA A 168 16.23 9.51 -3.85
N ALA A 169 14.94 9.88 -3.81
CA ALA A 169 13.97 9.29 -2.89
C ALA A 169 13.78 7.78 -3.11
N MET A 170 13.74 7.33 -4.38
CA MET A 170 13.71 5.89 -4.70
C MET A 170 14.95 5.18 -4.17
N ALA A 171 16.14 5.76 -4.37
CA ALA A 171 17.39 5.17 -3.91
C ALA A 171 17.43 5.06 -2.38
N GLU A 172 16.96 6.07 -1.65
CA GLU A 172 16.86 6.03 -0.19
C GLU A 172 15.92 4.93 0.30
N ALA A 173 14.73 4.84 -0.30
CA ALA A 173 13.77 3.78 0.02
C ALA A 173 14.34 2.39 -0.29
N ALA A 174 15.07 2.23 -1.39
CA ALA A 174 15.73 0.98 -1.74
C ALA A 174 16.81 0.58 -0.72
N ARG A 175 17.58 1.53 -0.17
CA ARG A 175 18.57 1.29 0.89
C ARG A 175 17.92 0.81 2.19
N GLU A 176 16.77 1.36 2.56
CA GLU A 176 16.06 0.94 3.77
C GLU A 176 15.41 -0.46 3.64
N LEU A 177 15.03 -0.84 2.42
CA LEU A 177 14.15 -1.98 2.17
C LEU A 177 14.65 -3.30 2.77
N PRO A 178 15.92 -3.74 2.59
CA PRO A 178 16.41 -5.00 3.16
C PRO A 178 16.24 -5.05 4.68
N ARG A 179 16.66 -4.00 5.39
CA ARG A 179 16.53 -3.91 6.85
C ARG A 179 15.07 -3.97 7.31
N ARG A 180 14.15 -3.33 6.58
CA ARG A 180 12.70 -3.37 6.91
C ARG A 180 12.13 -4.76 6.61
N ALA A 181 12.53 -5.39 5.52
CA ALA A 181 12.14 -6.73 5.11
C ALA A 181 12.53 -7.76 6.16
N ASP A 182 13.80 -7.80 6.55
CA ASP A 182 14.35 -8.72 7.57
C ASP A 182 13.58 -8.63 8.89
N ARG A 183 13.35 -7.41 9.36
CA ARG A 183 12.59 -7.16 10.59
C ARG A 183 11.16 -7.69 10.45
N ALA A 184 10.48 -7.42 9.34
CA ALA A 184 9.11 -7.85 9.12
C ALA A 184 9.01 -9.39 9.07
N VAL A 185 9.90 -10.07 8.35
CA VAL A 185 9.87 -11.54 8.27
C VAL A 185 10.26 -12.22 9.58
N ALA A 186 11.16 -11.62 10.37
CA ALA A 186 11.52 -12.12 11.69
C ALA A 186 10.39 -12.03 12.74
N ALA A 187 9.29 -11.32 12.45
CA ALA A 187 8.18 -11.11 13.38
C ALA A 187 7.21 -12.29 13.43
N ARG A 188 7.68 -13.47 13.87
CA ARG A 188 6.89 -14.69 13.93
C ARG A 188 5.75 -14.60 14.96
N LEU A 189 4.60 -15.17 14.61
CA LEU A 189 3.44 -15.24 15.51
C LEU A 189 3.44 -16.51 16.37
N SER A 190 4.03 -17.60 15.90
CA SER A 190 4.13 -18.85 16.64
C SER A 190 5.57 -19.15 17.12
N ARG A 191 5.68 -19.81 18.29
CA ARG A 191 6.76 -20.76 18.59
C ARG A 191 6.30 -22.22 18.42
N PHE A 192 4.98 -22.44 18.32
CA PHE A 192 4.39 -23.77 18.20
C PHE A 192 4.09 -24.06 16.72
N ALA A 193 4.87 -24.98 16.15
CA ALA A 193 4.30 -26.00 15.27
C ALA A 193 3.35 -26.86 16.11
#